data_AF-A0A7V9PJ20-F1
#
_entry.id   AF-A0A7V9PJ20-F1
#
_cell.length_a   1.000
_cell.length_b   1.000
_cell.length_c   1.000
_cell.angle_alpha   90.00
_cell.angle_beta   90.00
_cell.angle_gamma   90.00
#
_symmetry.space_group_name_H-M   'P 1'
#
loop_
_entity.id
_entity.type
_entity.pdbx_description
1 polymer ?
#
loop_
_entity_poly.entity_id
_entity_poly.type
_entity_poly.pdbx_seq_one_letter_code
_entity_poly.pdbx_strand_id
1 'polypeptide(L)'
;MRHPLLAVAVAAALAAPVNPVSAQRPTRSALTLLPPSSQSAAISNVRYGIAFDSASARSRRLHVTMQFDVAGTAPVLLSLPVWTPGAYEVTDFARNVTAFTPTAGSAPGGRALQWDKFDYDTWRIQPGSERSVTVAFDFLA
;
A
#
# COMPACT_ATOMS: atom_id res chain seq x y z
N MET A 1 -56.04 75.34 -22.14
CA MET A 1 -54.56 75.29 -22.10
C MET A 1 -54.15 74.20 -21.12
N ARG A 2 -53.14 73.43 -21.52
CA ARG A 2 -52.49 72.33 -20.79
C ARG A 2 -52.13 72.76 -19.35
N HIS A 3 -52.44 71.94 -18.35
CA HIS A 3 -51.47 71.21 -17.52
C HIS A 3 -52.17 70.32 -16.46
N PRO A 4 -51.65 69.11 -16.18
CA PRO A 4 -52.23 68.10 -15.28
C PRO A 4 -51.68 68.27 -13.85
N LEU A 5 -52.06 67.41 -12.89
CA LEU A 5 -51.26 66.89 -11.76
C LEU A 5 -52.19 66.03 -10.86
N LEU A 6 -52.16 64.71 -11.03
CA LEU A 6 -51.45 63.74 -10.18
C LEU A 6 -52.15 63.47 -8.83
N ALA A 7 -52.92 62.39 -8.83
CA ALA A 7 -53.54 61.79 -7.66
C ALA A 7 -52.50 61.13 -6.76
N VAL A 8 -52.57 61.43 -5.46
CA VAL A 8 -51.90 60.69 -4.39
C VAL A 8 -52.89 59.66 -3.87
N ALA A 9 -52.51 58.39 -3.88
CA ALA A 9 -53.21 57.34 -3.14
C ALA A 9 -52.19 56.50 -2.38
N VAL A 10 -52.30 56.56 -1.05
CA VAL A 10 -51.55 55.78 -0.06
C VAL A 10 -52.08 54.35 -0.09
N ALA A 11 -51.19 53.35 -0.20
CA ALA A 11 -51.54 51.94 -0.09
C ALA A 11 -50.85 51.30 1.12
N ALA A 12 -51.64 50.48 1.81
CA ALA A 12 -51.44 49.94 3.15
C ALA A 12 -50.34 48.87 3.26
N ALA A 13 -49.78 48.77 4.46
CA ALA A 13 -48.87 47.71 4.88
C ALA A 13 -49.63 46.38 5.12
N LEU A 14 -49.07 45.28 4.60
CA LEU A 14 -49.42 43.91 4.99
C LEU A 14 -48.12 43.18 5.36
N ALA A 15 -48.03 42.79 6.63
CA ALA A 15 -46.94 41.99 7.18
C ALA A 15 -47.06 40.53 6.71
N ALA A 16 -45.96 39.95 6.23
CA ALA A 16 -45.88 38.52 5.90
C ALA A 16 -45.42 37.69 7.11
N PRO A 17 -45.93 36.47 7.32
CA PRO A 17 -45.47 35.59 8.40
C PRO A 17 -44.11 34.95 8.05
N VAL A 18 -43.21 34.90 9.03
CA VAL A 18 -41.92 34.21 8.92
C VAL A 18 -42.14 32.73 9.27
N ASN A 19 -41.99 31.84 8.29
CA ASN A 19 -41.96 30.40 8.55
C ASN A 19 -40.65 30.02 9.25
N PRO A 20 -40.66 29.23 10.34
CA PRO A 20 -39.41 28.71 10.90
C PRO A 20 -38.86 27.62 9.97
N VAL A 21 -37.64 27.84 9.46
CA VAL A 21 -36.86 26.81 8.79
C VAL A 21 -36.57 25.70 9.79
N SER A 22 -37.20 24.54 9.62
CA SER A 22 -36.80 23.32 10.33
C SER A 22 -35.41 22.92 9.82
N ALA A 23 -34.39 23.12 10.66
CA ALA A 23 -33.03 22.69 10.39
C ALA A 23 -32.96 21.15 10.40
N GLN A 24 -33.00 20.57 9.21
CA GLN A 24 -32.83 19.13 9.02
C GLN A 24 -31.35 18.78 9.22
N ARG A 25 -31.01 18.15 10.36
CA ARG A 25 -29.65 17.67 10.63
C ARG A 25 -29.29 16.59 9.60
N PRO A 26 -28.17 16.72 8.87
CA PRO A 26 -27.71 15.64 8.01
C PRO A 26 -27.05 14.55 8.89
N THR A 27 -27.80 13.54 9.27
CA THR A 27 -27.22 12.26 9.71
C THR A 27 -26.75 11.51 8.46
N ARG A 28 -25.51 11.77 8.03
CA ARG A 28 -24.76 10.87 7.16
C ARG A 28 -23.67 10.22 8.01
N SER A 29 -23.96 9.04 8.56
CA SER A 29 -22.91 8.12 9.00
C SER A 29 -22.22 7.60 7.73
N ALA A 30 -21.18 8.29 7.28
CA ALA A 30 -20.26 7.75 6.30
C ALA A 30 -19.41 6.70 7.03
N LEU A 31 -19.68 5.42 6.79
CA LEU A 31 -18.74 4.36 7.14
C LEU A 31 -17.51 4.56 6.25
N THR A 32 -16.45 5.14 6.81
CA THR A 32 -15.14 5.16 6.15
C THR A 32 -14.67 3.71 6.03
N LEU A 33 -14.83 3.11 4.84
CA LEU A 33 -14.15 1.86 4.49
C LEU A 33 -12.66 2.17 4.41
N LEU A 34 -11.93 1.96 5.50
CA LEU A 34 -10.48 1.90 5.45
C LEU A 34 -10.11 0.78 4.45
N PRO A 35 -9.16 1.02 3.53
CA PRO A 35 -8.66 -0.06 2.70
C PRO A 35 -8.17 -1.18 3.63
N PRO A 36 -8.43 -2.47 3.32
CA PRO A 36 -7.93 -3.54 4.14
C PRO A 36 -6.41 -3.40 4.23
N SER A 37 -5.91 -3.16 5.44
CA SER A 37 -4.48 -3.25 5.70
C SER A 37 -4.09 -4.68 5.34
N SER A 38 -3.20 -4.82 4.34
CA SER A 38 -2.66 -6.12 4.01
C SER A 38 -1.71 -6.49 5.14
N GLN A 39 -2.23 -7.21 6.14
CA GLN A 39 -1.46 -7.71 7.26
C GLN A 39 -0.66 -8.92 6.78
N SER A 40 0.66 -8.88 6.94
CA SER A 40 1.51 -10.04 6.68
C SER A 40 1.25 -11.13 7.72
N ALA A 41 1.29 -12.39 7.29
CA ALA A 41 1.50 -13.52 8.19
C ALA A 41 2.79 -13.30 9.01
N ALA A 42 2.77 -13.77 10.26
CA ALA A 42 3.96 -13.72 11.11
C ALA A 42 5.01 -14.71 10.59
N ILE A 43 6.27 -14.27 10.54
CA ILE A 43 7.41 -15.10 10.14
C ILE A 43 8.39 -15.25 11.30
N SER A 44 9.16 -16.33 11.29
CA SER A 44 10.19 -16.60 12.31
C SER A 44 11.40 -17.31 11.70
N ASN A 45 12.46 -17.51 12.50
CA ASN A 45 13.67 -18.23 12.10
C ASN A 45 14.31 -17.72 10.81
N VAL A 46 14.32 -16.39 10.63
CA VAL A 46 14.84 -15.75 9.42
C VAL A 46 16.35 -15.96 9.29
N ARG A 47 16.78 -16.44 8.12
CA ARG A 47 18.17 -16.64 7.75
C ARG A 47 18.43 -16.03 6.38
N TYR A 48 19.59 -15.41 6.23
CA TYR A 48 20.04 -14.87 4.94
C TYR A 48 21.36 -15.53 4.55
N GLY A 49 21.47 -15.92 3.29
CA GLY A 49 22.70 -16.32 2.64
C GLY A 49 23.02 -15.36 1.50
N ILE A 50 24.24 -14.86 1.46
CA ILE A 50 24.71 -13.97 0.39
C ILE A 50 25.89 -14.67 -0.29
N ALA A 51 25.79 -14.86 -1.60
CA ALA A 51 26.86 -15.41 -2.42
C ALA A 51 27.37 -14.36 -3.39
N PHE A 52 28.70 -14.24 -3.44
CA PHE A 52 29.42 -13.37 -4.35
C PHE A 52 30.70 -14.08 -4.80
N ASP A 53 30.77 -14.41 -6.09
CA ASP A 53 31.88 -15.16 -6.67
C ASP A 53 32.44 -14.45 -7.92
N SER A 54 33.46 -15.04 -8.55
CA SER A 54 34.11 -14.44 -9.72
C SER A 54 33.18 -14.23 -10.93
N ALA A 55 32.13 -15.04 -11.06
CA ALA A 55 31.16 -14.92 -12.14
C ALA A 55 30.16 -13.80 -11.83
N SER A 56 29.61 -13.77 -10.61
CA SER A 56 28.65 -12.74 -10.18
C SER A 56 29.30 -11.36 -10.03
N ALA A 57 30.59 -11.30 -9.69
CA ALA A 57 31.37 -10.07 -9.63
C ALA A 57 31.46 -9.36 -10.98
N ARG A 58 31.64 -10.11 -12.08
CA ARG A 58 31.74 -9.53 -13.43
C ARG A 58 30.45 -8.85 -13.88
N SER A 59 29.31 -9.32 -13.39
CA SER A 59 27.98 -8.75 -13.68
C SER A 59 27.46 -7.84 -12.56
N ARG A 60 28.28 -7.57 -11.52
CA ARG A 60 27.90 -6.75 -10.36
C ARG A 60 26.65 -7.26 -9.64
N ARG A 61 26.53 -8.58 -9.48
CA ARG A 61 25.38 -9.21 -8.83
C ARG A 61 25.76 -9.88 -7.53
N LEU A 62 24.90 -9.68 -6.54
CA LEU A 62 24.85 -10.49 -5.33
C LEU A 62 23.69 -11.48 -5.47
N HIS A 63 23.96 -12.75 -5.24
CA HIS A 63 22.90 -13.75 -5.13
C HIS A 63 22.47 -13.85 -3.67
N VAL A 64 21.21 -13.50 -3.40
CA VAL A 64 20.67 -13.46 -2.04
C VAL A 64 19.64 -14.56 -1.89
N THR A 65 19.75 -15.31 -0.80
CA THR A 65 18.76 -16.28 -0.36
C THR A 65 18.27 -15.90 1.03
N MET A 66 16.96 -15.99 1.24
CA MET A 66 16.30 -15.77 2.52
C MET A 66 15.45 -16.99 2.84
N GLN A 67 15.60 -17.56 4.03
CA GLN A 67 14.75 -18.64 4.53
C GLN A 67 14.02 -18.17 5.78
N PHE A 68 12.75 -18.54 5.91
CA PHE A 68 11.94 -18.23 7.09
C PHE A 68 10.80 -19.23 7.25
N ASP A 69 10.30 -19.33 8.48
CA ASP A 69 9.10 -20.10 8.79
C ASP A 69 7.87 -19.19 8.83
N VAL A 70 6.72 -19.70 8.41
CA VAL A 70 5.45 -18.95 8.31
C VAL A 70 4.42 -19.48 9.28
N ALA A 71 3.76 -18.57 10.01
CA ALA A 71 2.61 -18.89 10.84
C ALA A 71 1.30 -18.78 10.05
N GLY A 72 0.56 -19.89 9.97
CA GLY A 72 -0.74 -19.93 9.30
C GLY A 72 -0.63 -19.93 7.77
N THR A 73 -1.70 -19.48 7.11
CA THR A 73 -1.84 -19.55 5.64
C THR A 73 -2.04 -18.18 5.00
N ALA A 74 -1.96 -17.10 5.78
CA ALA A 74 -2.11 -15.75 5.28
C ALA A 74 -0.90 -15.38 4.38
N PRO A 75 -1.06 -14.40 3.48
CA PRO A 75 0.05 -13.95 2.64
C PRO A 75 1.20 -13.39 3.47
N VAL A 76 2.43 -13.58 3.00
CA VAL A 76 3.63 -12.96 3.58
C VAL A 76 3.99 -11.75 2.74
N LEU A 77 4.20 -10.59 3.39
CA LEU A 77 4.69 -9.38 2.74
C LEU A 77 6.17 -9.19 3.09
N LEU A 78 7.00 -9.07 2.06
CA LEU A 78 8.43 -8.79 2.20
C LEU A 78 8.73 -7.45 1.52
N SER A 79 9.37 -6.53 2.23
CA SER A 79 9.72 -5.21 1.72
C SER A 79 11.21 -4.94 1.87
N LEU A 80 11.79 -4.19 0.93
CA LEU A 80 13.11 -3.59 1.12
C LEU A 80 12.95 -2.14 1.58
N PRO A 81 13.84 -1.65 2.46
CA PRO A 81 13.82 -0.23 2.81
C PRO A 81 14.10 0.63 1.58
N VAL A 82 13.67 1.89 1.60
CA VAL A 82 13.87 2.83 0.48
C VAL A 82 14.99 3.84 0.72
N TRP A 83 15.55 3.84 1.93
CA TRP A 83 16.67 4.67 2.38
C TRP A 83 17.48 3.92 3.45
N THR A 84 18.67 4.42 3.81
CA THR A 84 19.51 3.85 4.88
C THR A 84 19.77 4.88 5.97
N PRO A 85 19.70 4.52 7.27
CA PRO A 85 20.03 5.44 8.34
C PRO A 85 21.40 6.12 8.16
N GLY A 86 21.40 7.45 8.27
CA GLY A 86 22.56 8.31 8.00
C GLY A 86 22.58 8.93 6.60
N ALA A 87 21.83 8.37 5.64
CA ALA A 87 21.61 8.94 4.31
C ALA A 87 20.12 9.22 4.11
N TYR A 88 19.71 10.48 4.26
CA TYR A 88 18.30 10.91 4.20
C TYR A 88 17.83 11.20 2.77
N GLU A 89 18.26 10.38 1.82
CA GLU A 89 17.84 10.43 0.43
C GLU A 89 17.18 9.11 0.05
N VAL A 90 16.11 9.19 -0.76
CA VAL A 90 15.46 7.99 -1.31
C VAL A 90 16.38 7.35 -2.34
N THR A 91 16.80 6.11 -2.07
CA THR A 91 17.67 5.33 -2.96
C THR A 91 16.87 4.31 -3.79
N ASP A 92 15.70 3.90 -3.29
CA ASP A 92 14.84 2.87 -3.90
C ASP A 92 15.61 1.58 -4.20
N PHE A 93 16.02 0.87 -3.14
CA PHE A 93 16.82 -0.36 -3.29
C PHE A 93 16.07 -1.47 -4.02
N ALA A 94 14.74 -1.47 -3.99
CA ALA A 94 13.93 -2.49 -4.63
C ALA A 94 14.07 -2.52 -6.16
N ARG A 95 14.43 -1.38 -6.79
CA ARG A 95 14.69 -1.31 -8.23
C ARG A 95 15.87 -2.17 -8.70
N ASN A 96 16.79 -2.51 -7.79
CA ASN A 96 17.98 -3.31 -8.09
C ASN A 96 17.74 -4.81 -7.89
N VAL A 97 16.55 -5.21 -7.43
CA VAL A 97 16.18 -6.62 -7.24
C VAL A 97 15.64 -7.20 -8.55
N THR A 98 16.19 -8.35 -8.94
CA THR A 98 15.74 -9.13 -10.09
C THR A 98 15.65 -10.61 -9.73
N ALA A 99 15.02 -11.41 -10.59
CA ALA A 99 14.91 -12.87 -10.42
C ALA A 99 14.29 -13.32 -9.08
N PHE A 100 13.34 -12.54 -8.54
CA PHE A 100 12.64 -12.87 -7.29
C PHE A 100 11.86 -14.18 -7.41
N THR A 101 12.28 -15.18 -6.64
CA THR A 101 11.81 -16.57 -6.76
C THR A 101 11.53 -17.16 -5.37
N PRO A 102 10.26 -17.13 -4.91
CA PRO A 102 9.85 -17.82 -3.69
C PRO A 102 9.54 -19.30 -3.97
N THR A 103 10.02 -20.17 -3.09
CA THR A 103 9.86 -21.62 -3.17
C THR A 103 9.45 -22.18 -1.82
N ALA A 104 8.69 -23.26 -1.84
CA ALA A 104 8.29 -24.02 -0.65
C ALA A 104 9.47 -24.82 -0.09
N GLY A 105 9.57 -24.87 1.24
CA GLY A 105 10.59 -25.61 1.96
C GLY A 105 11.82 -24.77 2.32
N SER A 106 12.73 -25.42 3.05
CA SER A 106 13.90 -24.76 3.66
C SER A 106 15.14 -24.74 2.75
N ALA A 107 15.03 -25.23 1.52
CA ALA A 107 16.12 -25.29 0.54
C ALA A 107 15.71 -24.64 -0.78
N PRO A 108 16.65 -24.01 -1.52
CA PRO A 108 16.40 -23.52 -2.87
C PRO A 108 15.97 -24.65 -3.81
N GLY A 109 15.14 -24.31 -4.81
CA GLY A 109 14.69 -25.26 -5.84
C GLY A 109 13.47 -26.10 -5.45
N GLY A 110 12.83 -25.79 -4.32
CA GLY A 110 11.53 -26.35 -3.97
C GLY A 110 10.42 -25.91 -4.94
N ARG A 111 9.18 -26.34 -4.68
CA ARG A 111 8.01 -25.97 -5.49
C ARG A 111 7.84 -24.45 -5.51
N ALA A 112 7.75 -23.84 -6.69
CA ALA A 112 7.50 -22.41 -6.84
C ALA A 112 6.18 -22.00 -6.15
N LEU A 113 6.22 -20.88 -5.43
CA LEU A 113 5.07 -20.27 -4.79
C LEU A 113 4.51 -19.15 -5.64
N GLN A 114 3.19 -18.94 -5.56
CA GLN A 114 2.55 -17.79 -6.22
C GLN A 114 2.93 -16.52 -5.49
N TRP A 115 3.23 -15.46 -6.24
CA TRP A 115 3.55 -14.16 -5.68
C TRP A 115 3.23 -13.04 -6.67
N ASP A 116 3.08 -11.84 -6.15
CA ASP A 116 2.92 -10.61 -6.91
C ASP A 116 3.71 -9.46 -6.29
N LYS A 117 4.06 -8.46 -7.11
CA LYS A 117 4.66 -7.21 -6.63
C LYS A 117 3.52 -6.34 -6.08
N PHE A 118 3.39 -6.30 -4.76
CA PHE A 118 2.27 -5.66 -4.06
C PHE A 118 2.40 -4.13 -4.04
N ASP A 119 3.63 -3.63 -3.92
CA ASP A 119 3.99 -2.22 -4.04
C ASP A 119 5.40 -2.10 -4.65
N TYR A 120 5.88 -0.89 -4.95
CA TYR A 120 7.19 -0.66 -5.60
C TYR A 120 8.36 -1.31 -4.87
N ASP A 121 8.30 -1.38 -3.53
CA ASP A 121 9.31 -1.97 -2.66
C ASP A 121 8.90 -3.29 -2.00
N THR A 122 7.68 -3.77 -2.27
CA THR A 122 7.03 -4.86 -1.51
C THR A 122 6.56 -6.00 -2.40
N TRP A 123 6.89 -7.23 -2.00
CA TRP A 123 6.47 -8.48 -2.62
C TRP A 123 5.47 -9.20 -1.71
N ARG A 124 4.39 -9.73 -2.29
CA ARG A 124 3.42 -10.57 -1.59
C ARG A 124 3.55 -12.00 -2.05
N ILE A 125 3.84 -12.90 -1.10
CA ILE A 125 3.97 -14.34 -1.33
C ILE A 125 2.73 -15.04 -0.80
N GLN A 126 2.22 -16.02 -1.54
CA GLN A 126 1.15 -16.92 -1.12
C GLN A 126 1.74 -18.26 -0.65
N PRO A 127 2.02 -18.44 0.65
CA PRO A 127 2.66 -19.66 1.17
C PRO A 127 1.73 -20.88 1.14
N GLY A 128 0.40 -20.68 1.15
CA GLY A 128 -0.56 -21.77 1.28
C GLY A 128 -0.43 -22.46 2.64
N SER A 129 -0.24 -23.78 2.66
CA SER A 129 -0.01 -24.56 3.87
C SER A 129 1.47 -24.80 4.20
N GLU A 130 2.38 -24.20 3.45
CA GLU A 130 3.82 -24.37 3.63
C GLU A 130 4.29 -23.67 4.91
N ARG A 131 5.04 -24.41 5.73
CA ARG A 131 5.58 -23.88 7.00
C ARG A 131 6.93 -23.19 6.86
N SER A 132 7.65 -23.48 5.78
CA SER A 132 8.98 -22.92 5.51
C SER A 132 9.02 -22.43 4.07
N VAL A 133 9.60 -21.26 3.87
CA VAL A 133 9.71 -20.60 2.56
C VAL A 133 11.15 -20.18 2.35
N THR A 134 11.65 -20.41 1.13
CA THR A 134 12.93 -19.91 0.67
C THR A 134 12.72 -18.94 -0.49
N VAL A 135 13.21 -17.73 -0.36
CA VAL A 135 13.21 -16.69 -1.41
C VAL A 135 14.62 -16.52 -1.92
N ALA A 136 14.81 -16.62 -3.23
CA ALA A 136 16.06 -16.26 -3.89
C ALA A 136 15.85 -15.04 -4.80
N PHE A 137 16.83 -14.15 -4.87
CA PHE A 137 16.85 -13.03 -5.81
C PHE A 137 18.28 -12.57 -6.10
N ASP A 138 18.45 -11.87 -7.21
CA ASP A 138 19.69 -11.19 -7.56
C ASP A 138 19.57 -9.70 -7.23
N PHE A 139 20.59 -9.14 -6.60
CA PHE A 139 20.70 -7.71 -6.34
C PHE A 139 21.85 -7.10 -7.16
N LEU A 140 21.55 -6.04 -7.90
CA LEU A 140 22.55 -5.25 -8.64
C LEU A 140 23.30 -4.31 -7.68
N ALA A 141 24.60 -4.54 -7.47
CA ALA A 141 25.48 -3.82 -6.54
C ALA A 141 26.40 -2.82 -7.25
#